data_AF-A0A2W4NZN1-F1
#
_entry.id   AF-A0A2W4NZN1-F1
#
_cell.length_a   1.000
_cell.length_b   1.000
_cell.length_c   1.000
_cell.angle_alpha   90.00
_cell.angle_beta   90.00
_cell.angle_gamma   90.00
#
_symmetry.space_group_name_H-M   'P 1'
#
loop_
_entity.id
_entity.type
_entity.pdbx_description
1 polymer ?
#
loop_
_entity_poly.entity_id
_entity_poly.type
_entity_poly.pdbx_seq_one_letter_code
_entity_poly.pdbx_strand_id
1 'polypeptide(L)'
;MQVVLAFLIGGLFTIAIYLLLRRAIARVILGLALLTNATNLLIFTVGGLTRATPPLIPEGQTRPGGPFADPMPQSLILTAIVIGFGVLAFTMVLAFRTNQIVVADDIDRMRATDALVPIETAELAEPYDEEVESHPDDAVVVGEPERVG
;
A
#
# COMPACT_ATOMS: atom_id res chain seq x y z
N MET A 1 25.38 -12.29 10.33
CA MET A 1 24.29 -11.31 10.11
C MET A 1 23.74 -11.37 8.69
N GLN A 2 24.60 -11.34 7.66
CA GLN A 2 24.17 -11.38 6.25
C GLN A 2 23.28 -12.58 5.89
N VAL A 3 23.60 -13.80 6.36
CA VAL A 3 22.78 -15.00 6.09
C VAL A 3 21.37 -14.87 6.66
N VAL A 4 21.21 -14.33 7.86
CA VAL A 4 19.89 -14.11 8.50
C VAL A 4 19.07 -13.09 7.70
N LEU A 5 19.71 -11.99 7.29
CA LEU A 5 19.10 -11.00 6.41
C LEU A 5 18.69 -11.59 5.06
N ALA A 6 19.51 -12.45 4.47
CA ALA A 6 19.18 -13.11 3.20
C ALA A 6 17.91 -13.95 3.30
N PHE A 7 17.76 -14.77 4.35
CA PHE A 7 16.53 -15.53 4.59
C PHE A 7 15.32 -14.63 4.89
N LEU A 8 15.50 -13.56 5.66
CA LEU A 8 14.45 -12.61 5.96
C LEU A 8 13.96 -11.90 4.69
N ILE A 9 14.89 -11.40 3.87
CA ILE A 9 14.58 -10.73 2.60
C ILE A 9 13.88 -11.72 1.65
N GLY A 10 14.39 -12.94 1.51
CA GLY A 10 13.74 -13.98 0.71
C GLY A 10 12.32 -14.31 1.19
N GLY A 11 12.11 -14.37 2.50
CA GLY A 11 10.78 -14.53 3.11
C GLY A 11 9.85 -13.37 2.78
N LEU A 12 10.32 -12.13 2.91
CA LEU A 12 9.55 -10.93 2.57
C LEU A 12 9.18 -10.90 1.07
N PHE A 13 10.11 -11.24 0.18
CA PHE A 13 9.83 -11.35 -1.26
C PHE A 13 8.78 -12.44 -1.54
N THR A 14 8.88 -13.59 -0.87
CA THR A 14 7.92 -14.69 -1.03
C THR A 14 6.51 -14.25 -0.63
N ILE A 15 6.37 -13.58 0.53
CA ILE A 15 5.09 -13.07 1.02
C ILE A 15 4.56 -11.95 0.10
N ALA A 16 5.41 -11.02 -0.31
CA ALA A 16 5.04 -9.92 -1.19
C ALA A 16 4.51 -10.43 -2.54
N ILE A 17 5.24 -11.34 -3.19
CA ILE A 17 4.82 -11.95 -4.46
C ILE A 17 3.54 -12.76 -4.27
N TYR A 18 3.43 -13.54 -3.18
CA TYR A 18 2.21 -14.27 -2.87
C TYR A 18 0.98 -13.36 -2.74
N LEU A 19 1.13 -12.21 -2.08
CA LEU A 19 0.06 -11.22 -1.93
C LEU A 19 -0.30 -10.53 -3.25
N LEU A 20 0.68 -10.25 -4.12
CA LEU A 20 0.44 -9.70 -5.46
C LEU A 20 -0.38 -10.65 -6.36
N LEU A 21 -0.25 -11.96 -6.14
CA LEU A 21 -1.02 -12.98 -6.86
C LEU A 21 -2.43 -13.20 -6.30
N ARG A 22 -2.83 -12.49 -5.22
CA ARG A 22 -4.19 -12.60 -4.68
C ARG A 22 -5.15 -11.67 -5.41
N ARG A 23 -6.40 -12.12 -5.45
CA ARG A 23 -7.51 -11.44 -6.14
C ARG A 23 -8.04 -10.18 -5.47
N ALA A 24 -7.81 -10.03 -4.16
CA ALA A 24 -8.31 -8.87 -3.42
C ALA A 24 -7.36 -7.68 -3.60
N ILE A 25 -7.87 -6.52 -4.01
CA ILE A 25 -7.03 -5.35 -4.31
C ILE A 25 -6.25 -4.90 -3.07
N ALA A 26 -6.88 -4.93 -1.89
CA ALA A 26 -6.20 -4.63 -0.63
C ALA A 26 -4.94 -5.50 -0.41
N ARG A 27 -4.98 -6.78 -0.82
CA ARG A 27 -3.83 -7.68 -0.71
C ARG A 27 -2.74 -7.32 -1.70
N VAL A 28 -3.10 -6.90 -2.92
CA VAL A 28 -2.14 -6.42 -3.92
C VAL A 28 -1.42 -5.17 -3.41
N ILE A 29 -2.13 -4.22 -2.82
CA ILE A 29 -1.54 -3.00 -2.22
C ILE A 29 -0.56 -3.35 -1.09
N LEU A 30 -0.95 -4.25 -0.18
CA LEU A 30 -0.06 -4.75 0.87
C LEU A 30 1.16 -5.49 0.30
N GLY A 31 0.97 -6.25 -0.78
CA GLY A 31 2.03 -6.93 -1.52
C GLY A 31 3.04 -5.94 -2.10
N LEU A 32 2.57 -4.86 -2.74
CA LEU A 32 3.42 -3.76 -3.23
C LEU A 32 4.21 -3.10 -2.09
N ALA A 33 3.55 -2.75 -0.98
CA ALA A 33 4.21 -2.14 0.16
C ALA A 33 5.31 -3.04 0.74
N LEU A 34 5.04 -4.34 0.89
CA LEU A 34 6.02 -5.33 1.36
C LEU A 34 7.17 -5.52 0.37
N LEU A 35 6.88 -5.52 -0.94
CA LEU A 35 7.90 -5.64 -1.99
C LEU A 35 8.88 -4.47 -1.95
N THR A 36 8.38 -3.24 -1.77
CA THR A 36 9.22 -2.04 -1.62
C THR A 36 10.13 -2.16 -0.42
N ASN A 37 9.61 -2.59 0.73
CA ASN A 37 10.42 -2.80 1.93
C ASN A 37 11.48 -3.90 1.76
N ALA A 38 11.12 -5.02 1.13
CA ALA A 38 12.05 -6.11 0.83
C ALA A 38 13.19 -5.66 -0.09
N THR A 39 12.86 -4.86 -1.11
CA THR A 39 13.83 -4.28 -2.06
C THR A 39 14.77 -3.29 -1.37
N ASN A 40 14.25 -2.43 -0.48
CA ASN A 40 15.08 -1.50 0.29
C ASN A 40 16.07 -2.25 1.19
N LEU A 41 15.64 -3.33 1.84
CA LEU A 41 16.52 -4.18 2.66
C LEU A 41 17.56 -4.94 1.81
N LEU A 42 17.19 -5.34 0.58
CA LEU A 42 18.11 -5.96 -0.36
C LEU A 42 19.24 -4.98 -0.75
N ILE A 43 18.89 -3.77 -1.15
CA ILE A 43 19.87 -2.71 -1.48
C ILE A 43 20.77 -2.42 -0.26
N PHE A 44 20.18 -2.32 0.93
CA PHE A 44 20.92 -2.11 2.17
C PHE A 44 21.93 -3.23 2.45
N THR A 45 21.55 -4.48 2.19
CA THR A 45 22.42 -5.64 2.45
C THR A 45 23.56 -5.74 1.43
N VAL A 46 23.30 -5.42 0.16
CA VAL A 46 24.33 -5.37 -0.91
C VAL A 46 25.33 -4.24 -0.67
N GLY A 47 24.89 -3.14 -0.04
CA GLY A 47 25.71 -1.97 0.29
C GLY A 47 26.83 -2.16 1.31
N GLY A 48 26.99 -3.38 1.85
CA GLY A 48 28.03 -3.68 2.83
C GLY A 48 27.59 -3.37 4.26
N LEU A 49 27.32 -4.43 5.02
CA LEU A 49 26.83 -4.37 6.40
C LEU A 49 27.99 -4.19 7.39
N THR A 50 28.75 -3.11 7.23
CA THR A 50 29.92 -2.83 8.07
C THR A 50 29.53 -1.93 9.25
N ARG A 51 30.00 -2.23 10.46
CA ARG A 51 29.91 -1.30 11.59
C ARG A 51 30.91 -0.15 11.36
N ALA A 52 30.49 0.81 10.56
CA ALA A 52 31.26 1.99 10.21
C ALA A 52 30.55 3.24 10.74
N THR A 53 31.32 4.32 10.92
CA THR A 53 30.77 5.61 11.33
C THR A 53 29.84 6.15 10.23
N PRO A 54 28.77 6.89 10.56
CA PRO A 54 27.94 7.55 9.55
C PRO A 54 28.79 8.37 8.58
N PRO A 55 28.45 8.43 7.28
CA PRO A 55 29.20 9.19 6.28
C PRO A 55 28.94 10.70 6.40
N LEU A 56 29.27 11.26 7.55
CA LEU A 56 29.13 12.67 7.89
C LEU A 56 30.52 13.25 8.16
N ILE A 57 30.80 14.43 7.59
CA ILE A 57 32.06 15.13 7.79
C ILE A 57 31.90 16.04 9.02
N PRO A 58 32.70 15.87 10.09
CA PRO A 58 32.66 16.76 11.24
C PRO A 58 33.08 18.18 10.88
N GLU A 59 32.56 19.17 11.62
CA GLU A 59 32.92 20.58 11.42
C GLU A 59 34.44 20.79 11.54
N GLY A 60 35.01 21.53 10.57
CA GLY A 60 36.45 21.80 10.50
C GLY A 60 37.32 20.68 9.89
N GLN A 61 36.72 19.56 9.44
CA GLN A 61 37.43 18.50 8.72
C GLN A 61 37.03 18.49 7.24
N THR A 62 37.95 18.03 6.38
CA THR A 62 37.68 17.85 4.93
C THR A 62 37.36 16.40 4.56
N ARG A 63 37.51 15.45 5.51
CA ARG A 63 37.27 14.03 5.31
C ARG A 63 36.68 13.40 6.59
N PRO A 64 35.80 12.39 6.48
CA PRO A 64 35.36 11.62 7.65
C PRO A 64 36.54 10.95 8.36
N GLY A 65 36.53 10.97 9.69
CA GLY A 65 37.51 10.23 10.50
C GLY A 65 37.20 8.73 10.53
N GLY A 66 38.18 7.90 10.15
CA GLY A 66 38.08 6.44 10.21
C GLY A 66 37.23 5.78 9.10
N PRO A 67 36.95 4.48 9.21
CA PRO A 67 36.08 3.77 8.26
C PRO A 67 34.63 4.26 8.38
N PHE A 68 34.07 4.75 7.28
CA PHE A 68 32.68 5.24 7.19
C PHE A 68 31.83 4.32 6.30
N ALA A 69 30.52 4.31 6.52
CA ALA A 69 29.58 3.52 5.72
C ALA A 69 29.45 4.08 4.30
N ASP A 70 29.27 3.22 3.30
CA ASP A 70 29.06 3.68 1.91
C ASP A 70 27.77 4.52 1.82
N PRO A 71 27.84 5.80 1.38
CA PRO A 71 26.67 6.64 1.22
C PRO A 71 25.82 6.30 -0.02
N MET A 72 26.38 5.56 -0.99
CA MET A 72 25.69 5.27 -2.26
C MET A 72 24.43 4.40 -2.07
N PRO A 73 24.45 3.28 -1.32
CA PRO A 73 23.22 2.52 -1.03
C PRO A 73 22.18 3.35 -0.27
N GLN A 74 22.62 4.27 0.60
CA GLN A 74 21.72 5.06 1.44
C GLN A 74 20.92 6.09 0.62
N SER A 75 21.57 6.78 -0.32
CA SER A 75 20.89 7.70 -1.22
C SER A 75 19.92 6.96 -2.17
N LEU A 76 20.31 5.78 -2.67
CA LEU A 76 19.45 4.93 -3.49
C LEU A 76 18.18 4.49 -2.74
N ILE A 77 18.31 4.10 -1.47
CA ILE A 77 17.16 3.70 -0.64
C ILE A 77 16.23 4.89 -0.41
N LEU A 78 16.75 6.08 -0.14
CA LEU A 78 15.92 7.28 0.05
C LEU A 78 15.09 7.58 -1.20
N THR A 79 15.71 7.52 -2.38
CA THR A 79 14.99 7.69 -3.65
C THR A 79 13.94 6.58 -3.86
N ALA A 80 14.28 5.33 -3.58
CA ALA A 80 13.36 4.20 -3.70
C ALA A 80 12.15 4.33 -2.75
N ILE A 81 12.33 4.84 -1.53
CA ILE A 81 11.25 5.09 -0.57
C ILE A 81 10.26 6.12 -1.12
N VAL A 82 10.75 7.23 -1.67
CA VAL A 82 9.88 8.30 -2.20
C VAL A 82 9.09 7.81 -3.42
N ILE A 83 9.75 7.10 -4.34
CA ILE A 83 9.09 6.50 -5.51
C ILE A 83 8.06 5.46 -5.06
N GLY A 84 8.43 4.57 -4.15
CA GLY A 84 7.55 3.53 -3.61
C GLY A 84 6.33 4.13 -2.91
N PHE A 85 6.50 5.19 -2.13
CA PHE A 85 5.39 5.93 -1.52
C PHE A 85 4.47 6.55 -2.58
N GLY A 86 5.02 7.18 -3.61
CA GLY A 86 4.24 7.77 -4.71
C GLY A 86 3.41 6.72 -5.46
N VAL A 87 4.00 5.58 -5.80
CA VAL A 87 3.30 4.46 -6.45
C VAL A 87 2.23 3.89 -5.52
N LEU A 88 2.54 3.66 -4.24
CA LEU A 88 1.58 3.11 -3.28
C LEU A 88 0.39 4.05 -3.05
N ALA A 89 0.64 5.35 -2.89
CA ALA A 89 -0.41 6.35 -2.73
C ALA A 89 -1.29 6.44 -3.99
N PHE A 90 -0.67 6.45 -5.17
CA PHE A 90 -1.39 6.43 -6.43
C PHE A 90 -2.25 5.18 -6.58
N THR A 91 -1.69 3.99 -6.33
CA THR A 91 -2.44 2.72 -6.37
C THR A 91 -3.57 2.70 -5.35
N MET A 92 -3.37 3.25 -4.15
CA MET A 92 -4.41 3.34 -3.11
C MET A 92 -5.59 4.22 -3.57
N VAL A 93 -5.29 5.39 -4.14
CA VAL A 93 -6.33 6.29 -4.69
C VAL A 93 -7.04 5.63 -5.87
N LEU A 94 -6.30 4.97 -6.76
CA LEU A 94 -6.88 4.25 -7.89
C LEU A 94 -7.82 3.14 -7.41
N ALA A 95 -7.37 2.31 -6.46
CA ALA A 95 -8.18 1.25 -5.88
C ALA A 95 -9.47 1.79 -5.24
N PHE A 96 -9.37 2.90 -4.50
CA PHE A 96 -10.53 3.57 -3.93
C PHE A 96 -11.53 4.02 -5.00
N ARG A 97 -11.04 4.68 -6.07
CA ARG A 97 -11.89 5.13 -7.18
C ARG A 97 -12.49 3.97 -7.97
N THR A 98 -11.72 2.91 -8.21
CA THR A 98 -12.22 1.70 -8.87
C THR A 98 -13.31 1.03 -8.04
N ASN A 99 -13.15 0.95 -6.72
CA ASN A 99 -14.17 0.38 -5.84
C ASN A 99 -15.47 1.21 -5.86
N GLN A 100 -15.41 2.53 -6.00
CA GLN A 100 -16.62 3.37 -6.16
C GLN A 100 -17.37 3.10 -7.48
N ILE A 101 -16.65 2.75 -8.55
CA ILE A 101 -17.24 2.59 -9.89
C ILE A 101 -17.72 1.15 -10.12
N VAL A 102 -16.88 0.17 -9.77
CA VAL A 102 -17.11 -1.26 -10.07
C VAL A 102 -17.78 -1.98 -8.89
N VAL A 103 -17.71 -1.40 -7.67
CA VAL A 103 -18.24 -1.98 -6.42
C VAL A 103 -17.81 -3.44 -6.25
N ALA A 104 -16.53 -3.69 -6.51
CA ALA A 104 -15.91 -5.00 -6.41
C ALA A 104 -14.49 -4.86 -5.87
N ASP A 105 -14.13 -5.71 -4.91
CA ASP A 105 -12.75 -5.85 -4.41
C ASP A 105 -12.02 -7.06 -5.04
N ASP A 106 -12.76 -7.93 -5.74
CA ASP A 106 -12.20 -9.08 -6.47
C ASP A 106 -11.88 -8.68 -7.91
N ILE A 107 -10.58 -8.69 -8.26
CA ILE A 107 -10.07 -8.36 -9.58
C ILE A 107 -10.69 -9.24 -10.68
N ASP A 108 -10.98 -10.52 -10.41
CA ASP A 108 -11.56 -11.43 -11.43
C ASP A 108 -13.00 -11.04 -11.82
N ARG A 109 -13.67 -10.24 -10.97
CA ARG A 109 -15.02 -9.73 -11.20
C ARG A 109 -15.05 -8.39 -11.94
N MET A 110 -13.90 -7.75 -12.14
CA MET A 110 -13.78 -6.45 -12.82
C MET A 110 -13.83 -6.58 -14.35
N ARG A 111 -14.94 -7.09 -14.89
CA ARG A 111 -15.12 -7.39 -16.33
C ARG A 111 -15.96 -6.38 -17.11
N ALA A 112 -16.24 -5.22 -16.53
CA ALA A 112 -17.12 -4.21 -17.13
C ALA A 112 -16.68 -3.78 -18.54
N THR A 113 -15.38 -3.87 -18.86
CA THR A 113 -14.82 -3.51 -20.17
C THR A 113 -14.81 -4.66 -21.18
N ASP A 114 -14.95 -5.91 -20.72
CA ASP A 114 -14.92 -7.11 -21.58
C ASP A 114 -16.26 -7.37 -22.25
N ALA A 115 -17.34 -6.81 -21.69
CA ALA A 115 -18.67 -6.92 -22.28
C ALA A 115 -18.77 -5.97 -23.49
N LEU A 116 -18.76 -6.53 -24.70
CA LEU A 116 -19.18 -5.84 -25.92
C LEU A 116 -20.70 -5.62 -25.87
N VAL A 117 -21.16 -4.77 -24.96
CA VAL A 117 -22.54 -4.29 -24.96
C VAL A 117 -22.65 -3.30 -26.13
N PRO A 118 -23.53 -3.54 -27.13
CA PRO A 118 -23.81 -2.54 -28.16
C PRO A 118 -24.25 -1.23 -27.49
N ILE A 119 -23.68 -0.10 -27.91
CA ILE A 119 -23.86 1.22 -27.28
C ILE A 119 -25.35 1.63 -27.17
N GLU A 120 -26.25 0.98 -27.90
CA GLU A 120 -27.69 1.20 -27.88
C GLU A 120 -28.39 0.83 -26.56
N THR A 121 -27.80 -0.03 -25.71
CA THR A 121 -28.39 -0.41 -24.40
C THR A 121 -27.66 0.18 -23.18
N ALA A 122 -26.59 0.97 -23.38
CA ALA A 122 -25.80 1.55 -22.29
C ALA A 122 -26.50 2.72 -21.57
N GLU A 123 -27.60 3.23 -22.13
CA GLU A 123 -28.37 4.36 -21.58
C GLU A 123 -29.27 3.96 -20.38
N LEU A 124 -29.35 2.66 -20.03
CA LEU A 124 -30.20 2.15 -18.93
C LEU A 124 -29.43 1.58 -17.73
N ALA A 125 -28.14 1.85 -17.59
CA ALA A 125 -27.50 1.70 -16.29
C ALA A 125 -27.91 2.89 -15.42
N GLU A 126 -29.09 2.80 -14.80
CA GLU A 126 -29.58 3.79 -13.84
C GLU A 126 -28.49 4.05 -12.78
N PRO A 127 -28.26 5.32 -12.37
CA PRO A 127 -27.37 5.62 -11.27
C PRO A 127 -27.87 4.85 -10.04
N TYR A 128 -26.97 4.13 -9.36
CA TYR A 128 -27.28 3.52 -8.08
C TYR A 128 -27.58 4.65 -7.08
N ASP A 129 -28.86 4.88 -6.80
CA ASP A 129 -29.31 5.84 -5.81
C ASP A 129 -28.85 5.38 -4.42
N GLU A 130 -27.98 6.18 -3.82
CA GLU A 130 -27.63 6.07 -2.40
C GLU A 130 -28.79 6.63 -1.56
N GLU A 131 -29.92 5.92 -1.52
CA GLU A 131 -30.88 6.13 -0.43
C GLU A 131 -30.27 5.53 0.84
N VAL A 132 -29.73 6.42 1.67
CA VAL A 132 -29.38 6.13 3.06
C VAL A 132 -30.65 5.67 3.76
N GLU A 133 -30.85 4.35 3.80
CA GLU A 133 -31.86 3.71 4.60
C GLU A 133 -31.45 3.86 6.08
N SER A 134 -31.89 4.97 6.69
CA SER A 134 -31.92 5.08 8.15
C SER A 134 -32.89 4.03 8.67
N HIS A 135 -32.36 2.85 9.04
CA HIS A 135 -33.13 1.83 9.76
C HIS A 135 -33.72 2.47 11.03
N PRO A 136 -35.06 2.45 11.21
CA PRO A 136 -35.72 3.11 12.34
C PRO A 136 -35.52 2.37 13.68
N ASP A 137 -34.76 1.28 13.73
CA ASP A 137 -34.51 0.48 14.94
C ASP A 137 -33.28 0.94 15.74
N ASP A 138 -32.49 1.91 15.25
CA ASP A 138 -31.29 2.41 15.93
C ASP A 138 -31.58 3.57 16.92
N ALA A 139 -32.86 3.88 17.16
CA ALA A 139 -33.27 4.89 18.14
C ALA A 139 -33.10 4.36 19.57
N VAL A 140 -31.92 4.65 20.12
CA VAL A 140 -31.54 4.49 21.53
C VAL A 140 -32.65 4.98 22.48
N VAL A 141 -33.05 4.07 23.36
CA VAL A 141 -33.94 4.25 24.51
C VAL A 141 -33.58 5.49 25.34
N VAL A 142 -34.49 6.47 25.41
CA VAL A 142 -34.54 7.47 26.49
C VAL A 142 -35.98 7.54 26.98
N GLY A 143 -36.18 7.17 28.24
CA GLY A 143 -37.47 6.78 28.82
C GLY A 143 -38.52 7.89 28.94
N GLU A 144 -39.78 7.45 28.86
CA GLU A 144 -40.95 8.20 29.35
C GLU A 144 -40.85 8.47 30.86
N PRO A 145 -41.53 9.53 31.30
CA PRO A 145 -42.50 9.31 32.36
C PRO A 145 -43.92 9.69 31.92
N GLU A 146 -44.81 8.71 32.07
CA GLU A 146 -46.16 8.83 32.64
C GLU A 146 -46.55 10.20 33.21
N ARG A 147 -47.78 10.69 33.16
CA ARG A 147 -49.07 10.28 32.59
C ARG A 147 -50.07 11.40 32.96
N VAL A 148 -51.17 11.45 32.20
CA VAL A 148 -52.55 11.71 32.67
C VAL A 148 -52.91 13.14 33.06
N GLY A 149 -53.91 13.66 32.34
CA GLY A 149 -54.69 14.85 32.67
C GLY A 149 -55.34 15.44 31.43
#